data_AF-A0A966Q468-F1
#
_entry.id   AF-A0A966Q468-F1
#
_cell.length_a   1.000
_cell.length_b   1.000
_cell.length_c   1.000
_cell.angle_alpha   90.00
_cell.angle_beta   90.00
_cell.angle_gamma   90.00
#
_symmetry.space_group_name_H-M   'P 1'
#
loop_
_entity.id
_entity.type
_entity.pdbx_description
1 polymer ?
#
loop_
_entity_poly.entity_id
_entity_poly.type
_entity_poly.pdbx_seq_one_letter_code
_entity_poly.pdbx_strand_id
1 'polypeptide(L)'
;MEVMRTPPYPIVTKWDVPSPNTDYSIYIEDLVDHSFENVPVTSDSNSQITYTIPRSKAQFDRIFLFRVTDEEDEIVIDSNLDILRPYIDYRMLATTASEEVEYKMYELTARSIIDSIINDGFYNNKHIIQTVGLGTDYFPIWEDVNRVLKVYENNVLVYDVDTPETNEYTYVITLDNSAIQRVETDKVNRSESIPLIIPRGGGDIAAYGGKGVVFPKGFDYTFIVDSGYKAVPPQIELATKLLIEDIKCGKMDYFKRYVTAYNTDQFRIQFDK
;
A
#
# COMPACT_ATOMS: atom_id res chain seq x y z
N MET A 1 0.54 -16.31 1.00
CA MET A 1 -0.72 -16.49 0.27
C MET A 1 -1.12 -15.14 -0.29
N GLU A 2 -1.18 -15.01 -1.61
CA GLU A 2 -1.65 -13.77 -2.24
C GLU A 2 -3.18 -13.71 -2.32
N VAL A 3 -3.72 -12.58 -1.89
CA VAL A 3 -5.16 -12.28 -1.82
C VAL A 3 -5.44 -11.01 -2.62
N MET A 4 -6.15 -11.19 -3.72
CA MET A 4 -6.41 -10.10 -4.67
C MET A 4 -7.43 -9.11 -4.13
N ARG A 5 -7.04 -7.85 -3.98
CA ARG A 5 -7.89 -6.71 -3.61
C ARG A 5 -8.86 -6.37 -4.74
N THR A 6 -9.92 -7.16 -4.83
CA THR A 6 -10.99 -7.06 -5.82
C THR A 6 -12.35 -7.02 -5.11
N PRO A 7 -13.33 -6.21 -5.57
CA PRO A 7 -14.70 -6.29 -5.07
C PRO A 7 -15.31 -7.69 -5.31
N PRO A 8 -16.27 -8.15 -4.48
CA PRO A 8 -16.89 -7.44 -3.36
C PRO A 8 -16.06 -7.41 -2.06
N TYR A 9 -16.25 -6.36 -1.27
CA TYR A 9 -15.71 -6.23 0.09
C TYR A 9 -16.78 -6.60 1.14
N PRO A 10 -16.41 -7.12 2.33
CA PRO A 10 -15.05 -7.44 2.79
C PRO A 10 -14.49 -8.70 2.14
N ILE A 11 -13.15 -8.83 2.13
CA ILE A 11 -12.47 -9.99 1.57
C ILE A 11 -12.39 -11.06 2.66
N VAL A 12 -12.85 -12.28 2.37
CA VAL A 12 -12.79 -13.41 3.30
C VAL A 12 -11.72 -14.38 2.82
N THR A 13 -10.74 -14.66 3.66
CA THR A 13 -9.72 -15.69 3.45
C THR A 13 -10.08 -16.96 4.20
N LYS A 14 -9.57 -18.09 3.71
CA LYS A 14 -9.73 -19.40 4.33
C LYS A 14 -8.38 -20.08 4.48
N TRP A 15 -8.16 -20.73 5.61
CA TRP A 15 -7.00 -21.58 5.86
C TRP A 15 -7.41 -22.92 6.45
N ASP A 16 -6.84 -24.00 5.94
CA ASP A 16 -7.03 -25.35 6.45
C ASP A 16 -6.14 -25.55 7.69
N VAL A 17 -6.73 -26.03 8.79
CA VAL A 17 -6.07 -26.33 10.08
C VAL A 17 -6.15 -27.83 10.40
N PRO A 18 -5.37 -28.36 11.36
CA PRO A 18 -5.32 -29.79 11.64
C PRO A 18 -6.63 -30.36 12.22
N SER A 19 -7.30 -29.60 13.09
CA SER A 19 -8.46 -30.07 13.88
C SER A 19 -9.72 -29.25 13.58
N PRO A 20 -10.91 -29.88 13.44
CA PRO A 20 -12.18 -29.18 13.24
C PRO A 20 -12.88 -28.85 14.58
N ASN A 21 -13.58 -27.72 14.65
CA ASN A 21 -14.29 -27.22 15.84
C ASN A 21 -13.41 -27.02 17.09
N THR A 22 -12.12 -26.75 16.89
CA THR A 22 -11.17 -26.31 17.92
C THR A 22 -10.96 -24.80 17.84
N ASP A 23 -10.70 -24.18 19.00
CA ASP A 23 -10.44 -22.75 19.11
C ASP A 23 -8.97 -22.44 18.78
N TYR A 24 -8.77 -21.51 17.85
CA TYR A 24 -7.44 -21.06 17.43
C TYR A 24 -7.29 -19.56 17.68
N SER A 25 -6.06 -19.12 17.90
CA SER A 25 -5.70 -17.71 17.92
C SER A 25 -4.98 -17.31 16.63
N ILE A 26 -5.48 -16.24 16.00
CA ILE A 26 -4.89 -15.67 14.79
C ILE A 26 -4.05 -14.47 15.20
N TYR A 27 -2.74 -14.53 14.94
CA TYR A 27 -1.81 -13.40 15.05
C TYR A 27 -1.58 -12.79 13.66
N ILE A 28 -1.88 -11.51 13.51
CA ILE A 28 -1.65 -10.76 12.25
C ILE A 28 -0.83 -9.52 12.55
N GLU A 29 0.37 -9.44 11.98
CA GLU A 29 1.25 -8.28 12.09
C GLU A 29 1.38 -7.57 10.72
N ASP A 30 1.15 -6.26 10.68
CA ASP A 30 1.44 -5.40 9.53
C ASP A 30 2.95 -5.14 9.48
N LEU A 31 3.65 -5.68 8.46
CA LEU A 31 5.11 -5.57 8.36
C LEU A 31 5.62 -4.13 8.13
N VAL A 32 4.73 -3.17 7.87
CA VAL A 32 5.10 -1.76 7.68
C VAL A 32 5.28 -1.04 9.01
N ASP A 33 4.35 -1.19 9.95
CA ASP A 33 4.37 -0.48 11.24
C ASP A 33 4.45 -1.39 12.46
N HIS A 34 4.62 -2.69 12.26
CA HIS A 34 4.64 -3.72 13.30
C HIS A 34 3.41 -3.69 14.22
N SER A 35 2.28 -3.16 13.73
CA SER A 35 1.01 -3.22 14.44
C SER A 35 0.44 -4.64 14.34
N PHE A 36 0.16 -5.26 15.48
CA PHE A 36 -0.36 -6.62 15.55
C PHE A 36 -1.79 -6.67 16.11
N GLU A 37 -2.57 -7.63 15.62
CA GLU A 37 -3.92 -7.93 16.09
C GLU A 37 -4.02 -9.43 16.40
N ASN A 38 -4.55 -9.76 17.57
CA ASN A 38 -4.87 -11.13 17.97
C ASN A 38 -6.39 -11.34 17.89
N VAL A 39 -6.83 -12.25 17.01
CA VAL A 39 -8.24 -12.56 16.80
C VAL A 39 -8.50 -14.02 17.18
N PRO A 40 -9.32 -14.31 18.22
CA PRO A 40 -9.75 -15.69 18.49
C PRO A 40 -10.76 -16.14 17.44
N VAL A 41 -10.56 -17.31 16.83
CA VAL A 41 -11.44 -17.89 15.81
C VAL A 41 -11.55 -19.40 15.99
N THR A 42 -12.77 -19.91 16.09
CA THR A 42 -13.06 -21.35 16.06
C THR A 42 -13.03 -21.87 14.63
N SER A 43 -12.40 -23.03 14.42
CA SER A 43 -12.39 -23.74 13.13
C SER A 43 -13.75 -24.35 12.78
N ASP A 44 -14.09 -24.43 11.50
CA ASP A 44 -15.33 -25.05 11.03
C ASP A 44 -15.27 -26.59 11.02
N SER A 45 -16.40 -27.23 10.67
CA SER A 45 -16.49 -28.70 10.59
C SER A 45 -15.65 -29.36 9.49
N ASN A 46 -15.05 -28.57 8.60
CA ASN A 46 -14.13 -29.01 7.54
C ASN A 46 -12.66 -28.71 7.92
N SER A 47 -12.40 -28.33 9.17
CA SER A 47 -11.12 -27.83 9.65
C SER A 47 -10.66 -26.56 8.90
N GLN A 48 -11.58 -25.64 8.59
CA GLN A 48 -11.22 -24.34 8.00
C GLN A 48 -11.43 -23.19 8.97
N ILE A 49 -10.42 -22.35 9.12
CA ILE A 49 -10.51 -21.02 9.73
C ILE A 49 -10.93 -20.02 8.64
N THR A 50 -11.85 -19.12 8.98
CA THR A 50 -12.21 -17.98 8.11
C THR A 50 -11.77 -16.67 8.77
N TYR A 51 -11.04 -15.83 8.03
CA TYR A 51 -10.70 -14.48 8.47
C TYR A 51 -11.30 -13.46 7.50
N THR A 52 -11.99 -12.47 8.05
CA THR A 52 -12.62 -11.39 7.27
C THR A 52 -11.75 -10.15 7.36
N ILE A 53 -11.05 -9.81 6.28
CA ILE A 53 -10.22 -8.62 6.20
C ILE A 53 -11.14 -7.39 6.22
N PRO A 54 -11.05 -6.51 7.24
CA PRO A 54 -11.89 -5.32 7.31
C PRO A 54 -11.56 -4.34 6.19
N ARG A 55 -12.58 -3.62 5.71
CA ARG A 55 -12.47 -2.71 4.56
C ARG A 55 -11.42 -1.60 4.77
N SER A 56 -11.12 -1.21 6.01
CA SER A 56 -10.04 -0.27 6.36
C SER A 56 -8.65 -0.83 6.04
N LYS A 57 -8.35 -2.07 6.44
CA LYS A 57 -7.09 -2.75 6.11
C LYS A 57 -6.95 -2.99 4.60
N ALA A 58 -8.06 -3.31 3.92
CA ALA A 58 -8.11 -3.48 2.47
C ALA A 58 -8.01 -2.16 1.65
N GLN A 59 -7.76 -0.98 2.25
CA GLN A 59 -7.55 0.25 1.48
C GLN A 59 -6.15 0.37 0.86
N PHE A 60 -5.20 -0.46 1.28
CA PHE A 60 -3.80 -0.38 0.88
C PHE A 60 -3.30 -1.75 0.41
N ASP A 61 -2.28 -1.74 -0.45
CA ASP A 61 -1.53 -2.95 -0.78
C ASP A 61 -0.48 -3.17 0.33
N ARG A 62 -0.50 -4.33 0.98
CA ARG A 62 0.32 -4.63 2.17
C ARG A 62 0.67 -6.11 2.29
N ILE A 63 1.79 -6.36 2.96
CA ILE A 63 2.25 -7.69 3.37
C ILE A 63 2.04 -7.79 4.87
N PHE A 64 1.33 -8.82 5.31
CA PHE A 64 1.15 -9.14 6.73
C PHE A 64 1.89 -10.44 7.05
N LEU A 65 2.53 -10.52 8.21
CA LEU A 65 2.87 -11.82 8.79
C LEU A 65 1.59 -12.41 9.36
N PHE A 66 1.28 -13.63 8.95
CA PHE A 66 0.07 -14.35 9.35
C PHE A 66 0.43 -15.66 10.05
N ARG A 67 -0.01 -15.79 11.31
CA ARG A 67 0.30 -16.93 12.16
C ARG A 67 -0.96 -17.44 12.86
N VAL A 68 -1.10 -18.76 12.93
CA VAL A 68 -2.15 -19.43 13.71
C VAL A 68 -1.49 -20.21 14.84
N THR A 69 -1.96 -19.97 16.05
CA THR A 69 -1.53 -20.63 17.29
C THR A 69 -2.69 -21.42 17.91
N ASP A 70 -2.40 -22.63 18.39
CA ASP A 70 -3.35 -23.52 19.08
C ASP A 70 -3.57 -23.08 20.55
N GLU A 71 -4.41 -23.79 21.31
CA GLU A 71 -4.65 -23.54 22.75
C GLU A 71 -3.38 -23.64 23.61
N GLU A 72 -2.32 -24.31 23.11
CA GLU A 72 -1.01 -24.48 23.77
C GLU A 72 0.05 -23.45 23.32
N ASP A 73 -0.36 -22.37 22.61
CA ASP A 73 0.51 -21.34 21.99
C ASP A 73 1.51 -21.89 20.93
N GLU A 74 1.39 -23.16 20.52
CA GLU A 74 2.22 -23.75 19.45
C GLU A 74 1.80 -23.24 18.06
N ILE A 75 2.79 -22.98 17.19
CA ILE A 75 2.58 -22.46 15.83
C ILE A 75 2.11 -23.57 14.91
N VAL A 76 0.86 -23.46 14.46
CA VAL A 76 0.21 -24.43 13.55
C VAL A 76 0.40 -24.03 12.09
N ILE A 77 0.34 -22.73 11.79
CA ILE A 77 0.54 -22.16 10.46
C ILE A 77 1.40 -20.91 10.60
N ASP A 78 2.41 -20.78 9.75
CA ASP A 78 3.21 -19.56 9.57
C ASP A 78 3.23 -19.25 8.06
N SER A 79 2.71 -18.08 7.66
CA SER A 79 2.62 -17.69 6.25
C SER A 79 2.62 -16.17 6.10
N ASN A 80 3.12 -15.66 4.98
CA ASN A 80 2.89 -14.26 4.63
C ASN A 80 1.49 -14.13 4.00
N LEU A 81 0.71 -13.12 4.38
CA LEU A 81 -0.56 -12.77 3.76
C LEU A 81 -0.37 -11.49 2.95
N ASP A 82 -0.31 -11.64 1.63
CA ASP A 82 -0.04 -10.53 0.71
C ASP A 82 -1.37 -10.03 0.16
N ILE A 83 -1.79 -8.82 0.56
CA ILE A 83 -2.99 -8.17 0.03
C ILE A 83 -2.55 -7.22 -1.07
N LEU A 84 -2.84 -7.58 -2.32
CA LEU A 84 -2.38 -6.87 -3.52
C LEU A 84 -3.53 -6.61 -4.47
N ARG A 85 -3.61 -5.41 -5.04
CA ARG A 85 -4.50 -5.09 -6.16
C ARG A 85 -3.91 -5.66 -7.46
N PRO A 86 -4.66 -6.46 -8.22
CA PRO A 86 -4.23 -6.88 -9.56
C PRO A 86 -4.22 -5.68 -10.52
N TYR A 87 -3.36 -5.72 -11.55
CA TYR A 87 -3.29 -4.66 -12.56
C TYR A 87 -4.48 -4.69 -13.55
N ILE A 88 -5.26 -5.77 -13.56
CA ILE A 88 -6.54 -5.87 -14.26
C ILE A 88 -7.48 -6.82 -13.52
N ASP A 89 -8.79 -6.53 -13.51
CA ASP A 89 -9.77 -7.45 -12.94
C ASP A 89 -9.96 -8.67 -13.85
N TYR A 90 -9.30 -9.78 -13.48
CA TYR A 90 -9.37 -11.05 -14.18
C TYR A 90 -10.81 -11.61 -14.29
N ARG A 91 -11.73 -11.21 -13.40
CA ARG A 91 -13.16 -11.60 -13.47
C ARG A 91 -13.89 -10.97 -14.63
N MET A 92 -13.42 -9.83 -15.14
CA MET A 92 -13.98 -9.20 -16.34
C MET A 92 -13.49 -9.87 -17.65
N LEU A 93 -12.47 -10.72 -17.58
CA LEU A 93 -11.88 -11.44 -18.71
C LEU A 93 -12.36 -12.90 -18.81
N ALA A 94 -12.76 -13.50 -17.69
CA ALA A 94 -13.29 -14.86 -17.61
C ALA A 94 -14.79 -14.93 -17.93
N THR A 95 -15.23 -15.99 -18.61
CA THR A 95 -16.67 -16.31 -18.77
C THR A 95 -17.11 -17.50 -17.94
N THR A 96 -16.16 -18.31 -17.45
CA THR A 96 -16.39 -19.51 -16.65
C THR A 96 -15.46 -19.56 -15.43
N ALA A 97 -15.85 -20.30 -14.38
CA ALA A 97 -15.05 -20.42 -13.16
C ALA A 97 -13.69 -21.10 -13.37
N SER A 98 -13.56 -22.00 -14.36
CA SER A 98 -12.26 -22.59 -14.73
C SER A 98 -11.35 -21.55 -15.40
N GLU A 99 -11.89 -20.70 -16.28
CA GLU A 99 -11.14 -19.60 -16.87
C GLU A 99 -10.72 -18.56 -15.81
N GLU A 100 -11.51 -18.31 -14.77
CA GLU A 100 -11.14 -17.37 -13.69
C GLU A 100 -9.82 -17.79 -13.02
N VAL A 101 -9.60 -19.10 -12.82
CA VAL A 101 -8.35 -19.64 -12.27
C VAL A 101 -7.18 -19.45 -13.26
N GLU A 102 -7.39 -19.71 -14.55
CA GLU A 102 -6.34 -19.50 -15.57
C GLU A 102 -5.98 -18.02 -15.71
N TYR A 103 -6.97 -17.12 -15.82
CA TYR A 103 -6.73 -15.67 -15.92
C TYR A 103 -6.09 -15.10 -14.66
N LYS A 104 -6.38 -15.65 -13.46
CA LYS A 104 -5.64 -15.30 -12.25
C LYS A 104 -4.15 -15.66 -12.36
N MET A 105 -3.81 -16.82 -12.95
CA MET A 105 -2.41 -17.19 -13.18
C MET A 105 -1.75 -16.33 -14.28
N TYR A 106 -2.47 -15.97 -15.34
CA TYR A 106 -1.96 -15.09 -16.38
C TYR A 106 -1.74 -13.65 -15.88
N GLU A 107 -2.64 -13.11 -15.05
CA GLU A 107 -2.48 -11.81 -14.40
C GLU A 107 -1.27 -11.81 -13.47
N LEU A 108 -1.15 -12.82 -12.59
CA LEU A 108 0.01 -12.99 -11.73
C LEU A 108 1.33 -13.05 -12.52
N THR A 109 1.34 -13.77 -13.65
CA THR A 109 2.52 -13.88 -14.52
C THR A 109 2.85 -12.55 -15.18
N ALA A 110 1.85 -11.85 -15.74
CA ALA A 110 2.03 -10.54 -16.38
C ALA A 110 2.50 -9.47 -15.38
N ARG A 111 1.92 -9.45 -14.18
CA ARG A 111 2.32 -8.61 -13.05
C ARG A 111 3.76 -8.88 -12.63
N SER A 112 4.13 -10.15 -12.43
CA SER A 112 5.51 -10.56 -12.11
C SER A 112 6.53 -10.11 -13.16
N ILE A 113 6.16 -10.13 -14.46
CA ILE A 113 7.01 -9.61 -15.54
C ILE A 113 7.19 -8.09 -15.43
N ILE A 114 6.11 -7.34 -15.20
CA ILE A 114 6.16 -5.87 -15.04
C ILE A 114 6.99 -5.48 -13.81
N ASP A 115 6.74 -6.12 -12.66
CA ASP A 115 7.39 -5.82 -11.39
C ASP A 115 8.89 -6.20 -11.41
N SER A 116 9.27 -7.23 -12.18
CA SER A 116 10.69 -7.58 -12.40
C SER A 116 11.50 -6.50 -13.13
N ILE A 117 10.82 -5.52 -13.76
CA ILE A 117 11.43 -4.38 -14.45
C ILE A 117 11.28 -3.10 -13.60
N ILE A 118 10.19 -2.97 -12.83
CA ILE A 118 9.86 -1.78 -12.03
C ILE A 118 9.73 -2.21 -10.57
N ASN A 119 10.83 -2.10 -9.82
CA ASN A 119 10.94 -2.59 -8.44
C ASN A 119 9.88 -2.03 -7.46
N ASP A 120 9.44 -0.79 -7.65
CA ASP A 120 8.43 -0.15 -6.78
C ASP A 120 6.97 -0.45 -7.21
N GLY A 121 6.78 -1.02 -8.41
CA GLY A 121 5.48 -1.38 -8.99
C GLY A 121 4.51 -0.19 -9.16
N PHE A 122 3.21 -0.52 -9.29
CA PHE A 122 2.10 0.45 -9.34
C PHE A 122 1.13 0.25 -8.17
N TYR A 123 1.71 0.08 -6.98
CA TYR A 123 1.00 -0.21 -5.72
C TYR A 123 0.65 1.06 -4.95
N ASN A 124 -0.30 0.93 -4.02
CA ASN A 124 -0.67 1.97 -3.07
C ASN A 124 -0.37 1.47 -1.65
N ASN A 125 0.87 1.66 -1.22
CA ASN A 125 1.36 1.13 0.05
C ASN A 125 1.19 2.15 1.19
N LYS A 126 1.36 1.65 2.41
CA LYS A 126 1.60 2.47 3.59
C LYS A 126 3.12 2.66 3.68
N HIS A 127 3.58 3.87 3.94
CA HIS A 127 5.00 4.16 4.16
C HIS A 127 5.22 4.91 5.48
N ILE A 128 6.43 4.84 6.04
CA ILE A 128 6.81 5.51 7.28
C ILE A 128 8.03 6.39 7.05
N ILE A 129 7.83 7.70 7.15
CA ILE A 129 8.89 8.70 7.03
C ILE A 129 9.31 9.12 8.44
N GLN A 130 10.54 8.77 8.83
CA GLN A 130 11.16 9.17 10.10
C GLN A 130 12.31 10.15 9.85
N THR A 131 12.16 11.39 10.31
CA THR A 131 13.27 12.37 10.32
C THR A 131 13.00 13.52 11.28
N VAL A 132 14.03 14.31 11.55
CA VAL A 132 14.00 15.46 12.44
C VAL A 132 13.38 16.68 11.75
N GLY A 133 12.71 17.53 12.52
CA GLY A 133 12.29 18.85 12.05
C GLY A 133 13.49 19.71 11.63
N LEU A 134 13.33 20.49 10.56
CA LEU A 134 14.40 21.31 9.97
C LEU A 134 14.41 22.77 10.46
N GLY A 135 13.40 23.19 11.23
CA GLY A 135 13.21 24.57 11.64
C GLY A 135 12.45 25.42 10.62
N THR A 136 11.54 24.81 9.86
CA THR A 136 10.76 25.41 8.76
C THR A 136 9.26 25.17 8.94
N ASP A 137 8.41 25.88 8.19
CA ASP A 137 6.95 25.66 8.20
C ASP A 137 6.48 24.59 7.20
N TYR A 138 7.43 24.05 6.43
CA TYR A 138 7.28 22.93 5.51
C TYR A 138 8.23 21.81 5.91
N PHE A 139 7.75 20.57 5.83
CA PHE A 139 8.52 19.36 6.05
C PHE A 139 8.73 18.69 4.67
N PRO A 140 9.91 18.82 4.05
CA PRO A 140 10.13 18.33 2.68
C PRO A 140 10.11 16.81 2.63
N ILE A 141 9.50 16.27 1.58
CA ILE A 141 9.40 14.83 1.29
C ILE A 141 9.98 14.53 -0.10
N TRP A 142 10.53 13.33 -0.27
CA TRP A 142 11.20 12.89 -1.51
C TRP A 142 10.50 11.69 -2.16
N GLU A 143 9.24 11.45 -1.76
CA GLU A 143 8.42 10.30 -2.12
C GLU A 143 7.05 10.79 -2.64
N ASP A 144 6.37 9.99 -3.46
CA ASP A 144 5.03 10.34 -3.98
C ASP A 144 3.94 10.06 -2.95
N VAL A 145 3.89 10.93 -1.95
CA VAL A 145 2.96 10.83 -0.83
C VAL A 145 1.59 11.39 -1.21
N ASN A 146 0.57 10.57 -1.03
CA ASN A 146 -0.82 10.82 -1.40
C ASN A 146 -1.66 11.48 -0.30
N ARG A 147 -1.39 11.12 0.95
CA ARG A 147 -2.11 11.59 2.16
C ARG A 147 -1.34 11.21 3.42
N VAL A 148 -1.33 12.11 4.42
CA VAL A 148 -0.84 11.77 5.77
C VAL A 148 -1.91 10.98 6.51
N LEU A 149 -1.55 9.85 7.12
CA LEU A 149 -2.46 9.00 7.89
C LEU A 149 -2.31 9.26 9.39
N LYS A 150 -1.09 9.18 9.93
CA LYS A 150 -0.79 9.46 11.35
C LYS A 150 0.52 10.25 11.48
N VAL A 151 0.63 11.06 12.53
CA VAL A 151 1.86 11.79 12.87
C VAL A 151 2.17 11.63 14.35
N TYR A 152 3.39 11.20 14.64
CA TYR A 152 3.97 11.23 15.98
C TYR A 152 5.02 12.34 16.04
N GLU A 153 4.94 13.19 17.05
CA GLU A 153 5.94 14.20 17.40
C GLU A 153 6.57 13.79 18.74
N ASN A 154 7.89 13.63 18.79
CA ASN A 154 8.63 13.18 19.98
C ASN A 154 8.01 11.93 20.66
N ASN A 155 7.60 10.95 19.83
CA ASN A 155 6.91 9.72 20.23
C ASN A 155 5.48 9.90 20.82
N VAL A 156 4.86 11.07 20.68
CA VAL A 156 3.46 11.35 21.05
C VAL A 156 2.62 11.45 19.77
N LEU A 157 1.49 10.72 19.71
CA LEU A 157 0.54 10.82 18.59
C LEU A 157 -0.16 12.19 18.62
N VAL A 158 0.08 13.01 17.60
CA VAL A 158 -0.50 14.37 17.48
C VAL A 158 -1.56 14.50 16.38
N TYR A 159 -1.60 13.53 15.46
CA TYR A 159 -2.60 13.45 14.40
C TYR A 159 -2.88 12.00 14.01
N ASP A 160 -4.15 11.66 13.87
CA ASP A 160 -4.65 10.42 13.29
C ASP A 160 -5.88 10.73 12.41
N VAL A 161 -5.88 10.23 11.18
CA VAL A 161 -6.99 10.40 10.24
C VAL A 161 -8.26 9.65 10.68
N ASP A 162 -8.12 8.58 11.46
CA ASP A 162 -9.24 7.75 11.93
C ASP A 162 -9.94 8.35 13.16
N THR A 163 -9.27 9.22 13.93
CA THR A 163 -9.82 9.86 15.14
C THR A 163 -9.66 11.39 15.10
N PRO A 164 -10.40 12.11 14.21
CA PRO A 164 -10.22 13.54 14.02
C PRO A 164 -10.50 14.40 15.26
N GLU A 165 -11.33 13.93 16.19
CA GLU A 165 -11.72 14.65 17.42
C GLU A 165 -10.60 14.73 18.47
N THR A 166 -9.60 13.84 18.41
CA THR A 166 -8.46 13.81 19.35
C THR A 166 -7.22 14.53 18.82
N ASN A 167 -7.27 15.07 17.60
CA ASN A 167 -6.11 15.64 16.94
C ASN A 167 -5.78 17.05 17.47
N GLU A 168 -4.54 17.24 17.93
CA GLU A 168 -4.04 18.57 18.31
C GLU A 168 -3.79 19.44 17.08
N TYR A 169 -3.34 18.82 15.99
CA TYR A 169 -2.95 19.48 14.74
C TYR A 169 -3.49 18.71 13.53
N THR A 170 -3.81 19.42 12.44
CA THR A 170 -4.14 18.79 11.15
C THR A 170 -3.00 18.96 10.17
N TYR A 171 -2.55 17.86 9.56
CA TYR A 171 -1.48 17.87 8.55
C TYR A 171 -2.05 17.59 7.15
N VAL A 172 -1.56 18.33 6.15
CA VAL A 172 -1.87 18.13 4.74
C VAL A 172 -0.59 18.19 3.92
N ILE A 173 -0.61 17.58 2.75
CA ILE A 173 0.47 17.68 1.77
C ILE A 173 0.25 18.95 0.96
N THR A 174 1.32 19.58 0.49
CA THR A 174 1.25 20.67 -0.48
C THR A 174 0.68 20.18 -1.82
N LEU A 175 0.10 21.09 -2.61
CA LEU A 175 -0.61 20.72 -3.86
C LEU A 175 0.31 20.19 -4.98
N ASP A 176 1.62 20.30 -4.79
CA ASP A 176 2.70 19.82 -5.64
C ASP A 176 3.38 18.55 -5.10
N ASN A 177 2.82 17.92 -4.04
CA ASN A 177 3.36 16.75 -3.35
C ASN A 177 4.80 16.88 -2.79
N SER A 178 5.37 18.09 -2.69
CA SER A 178 6.77 18.30 -2.30
C SER A 178 7.02 18.39 -0.78
N ALA A 179 6.00 18.72 0.01
CA ALA A 179 6.13 18.89 1.45
C ALA A 179 4.84 18.57 2.23
N ILE A 180 5.02 18.19 3.49
CA ILE A 180 3.93 18.18 4.49
C ILE A 180 3.90 19.56 5.17
N GLN A 181 2.69 20.08 5.39
CA GLN A 181 2.43 21.34 6.10
C GLN A 181 1.28 21.16 7.10
N ARG A 182 1.36 21.84 8.24
CA ARG A 182 0.22 21.94 9.17
C ARG A 182 -0.82 22.93 8.64
N VAL A 183 -2.10 22.58 8.72
CA VAL A 183 -3.22 23.47 8.41
C VAL A 183 -3.33 24.52 9.51
N GLU A 184 -3.33 25.79 9.14
CA GLU A 184 -3.53 26.93 10.03
C GLU A 184 -4.83 27.63 9.63
N THR A 185 -5.67 28.00 10.61
CA THR A 185 -6.96 28.65 10.36
C THR A 185 -6.80 30.12 9.95
N ASP A 186 -5.74 30.78 10.43
CA ASP A 186 -5.46 32.19 10.21
C ASP A 186 -4.56 32.45 8.99
N LYS A 187 -4.47 33.72 8.58
CA LYS A 187 -3.57 34.18 7.52
C LYS A 187 -2.11 34.16 7.98
N VAL A 188 -1.48 32.99 7.95
CA VAL A 188 -0.07 32.79 8.30
C VAL A 188 0.80 32.88 7.05
N ASN A 189 1.81 33.76 7.08
CA ASN A 189 2.91 33.71 6.12
C ASN A 189 3.91 32.62 6.56
N ARG A 190 4.08 31.57 5.77
CA ARG A 190 4.95 30.43 6.10
C ARG A 190 6.44 30.76 5.96
N SER A 191 7.26 30.05 6.71
CA SER A 191 8.72 30.17 6.79
C SER A 191 9.35 29.09 5.92
N GLU A 192 9.66 29.45 4.68
CA GLU A 192 10.34 28.59 3.70
C GLU A 192 11.77 28.24 4.13
N SER A 193 12.43 29.16 4.85
CA SER A 193 13.73 28.96 5.49
C SER A 193 13.62 29.11 7.00
N ILE A 194 14.64 28.63 7.73
CA ILE A 194 14.80 28.90 9.16
C ILE A 194 14.73 30.42 9.38
N PRO A 195 13.77 30.94 10.16
CA PRO A 195 13.62 32.38 10.36
C PRO A 195 14.79 32.92 11.18
N LEU A 196 15.21 34.16 10.89
CA LEU A 196 16.28 34.81 11.65
C LEU A 196 15.81 35.08 13.09
N ILE A 197 16.35 34.33 14.05
CA ILE A 197 16.03 34.48 15.47
C ILE A 197 16.79 35.70 16.01
N ILE A 198 16.11 36.84 16.09
CA ILE A 198 16.60 37.99 16.86
C ILE A 198 16.42 37.74 18.36
N PRO A 199 17.37 38.15 19.22
CA PRO A 199 17.20 38.09 20.67
C PRO A 199 15.93 38.84 21.08
N ARG A 200 15.11 38.22 21.93
CA ARG A 200 13.81 38.78 22.32
C ARG A 200 14.01 40.03 23.17
N GLY A 201 13.56 41.17 22.67
CA GLY A 201 13.63 42.45 23.37
C GLY A 201 12.48 42.60 24.35
N GLY A 202 12.79 42.82 25.63
CA GLY A 202 11.78 43.19 26.63
C GLY A 202 11.33 44.64 26.41
N GLY A 203 10.13 44.82 25.85
CA GLY A 203 9.44 46.11 25.82
C GLY A 203 8.46 46.21 26.98
N ASP A 204 8.19 47.45 27.42
CA ASP A 204 7.30 47.79 28.55
C ASP A 204 5.85 47.28 28.36
N ILE A 205 5.42 47.11 27.11
CA ILE A 205 4.06 46.68 26.74
C ILE A 205 4.03 45.19 26.33
N ALA A 206 5.10 44.68 25.70
CA ALA A 206 5.22 43.30 25.27
C ALA A 206 6.69 42.93 24.96
N ALA A 207 7.02 41.65 25.08
CA ALA A 207 8.31 41.11 24.64
C ALA A 207 8.28 40.76 23.14
N TYR A 208 8.95 41.58 22.33
CA TYR A 208 9.00 41.45 20.87
C TYR A 208 10.16 40.56 20.41
N GLY A 209 9.90 39.68 19.44
CA GLY A 209 10.88 38.74 18.88
C GLY A 209 10.55 37.27 19.18
N GLY A 210 10.96 36.40 18.26
CA GLY A 210 10.61 34.97 18.26
C GLY A 210 9.37 34.68 17.40
N LYS A 211 9.57 34.32 16.13
CA LYS A 211 8.56 33.64 15.32
C LYS A 211 8.80 32.14 15.47
N GLY A 212 7.82 31.41 16.00
CA GLY A 212 7.84 29.94 15.99
C GLY A 212 7.72 29.40 14.56
N VAL A 213 8.11 28.15 14.38
CA VAL A 213 7.93 27.39 13.13
C VAL A 213 7.17 26.11 13.40
N VAL A 214 6.45 25.60 12.40
CA VAL A 214 5.61 24.40 12.51
C VAL A 214 6.42 23.15 12.80
N PHE A 215 7.62 23.01 12.23
CA PHE A 215 8.51 21.87 12.46
C PHE A 215 9.84 22.33 13.08
N PRO A 216 9.90 22.51 14.43
CA PRO A 216 11.09 22.99 15.11
C PRO A 216 12.31 22.08 14.90
N LYS A 217 13.51 22.68 14.92
CA LYS A 217 14.74 21.90 14.78
C LYS A 217 15.00 21.03 16.01
N GLY A 218 15.22 19.74 15.79
CA GLY A 218 15.53 18.77 16.86
C GLY A 218 14.30 18.16 17.52
N PHE A 219 13.11 18.33 16.93
CA PHE A 219 11.94 17.52 17.24
C PHE A 219 11.94 16.30 16.31
N ASP A 220 11.67 15.12 16.86
CA ASP A 220 11.62 13.87 16.10
C ASP A 220 10.21 13.64 15.56
N TYR A 221 10.07 13.47 14.24
CA TYR A 221 8.79 13.20 13.60
C TYR A 221 8.75 11.81 12.96
N THR A 222 7.66 11.08 13.20
CA THR A 222 7.28 9.87 12.46
C THR A 222 5.97 10.12 11.75
N PHE A 223 6.01 10.21 10.42
CA PHE A 223 4.82 10.30 9.57
C PHE A 223 4.49 8.92 9.02
N ILE A 224 3.29 8.42 9.34
CA ILE A 224 2.69 7.28 8.65
C ILE A 224 1.84 7.84 7.51
N VAL A 225 2.12 7.42 6.28
CA VAL A 225 1.55 8.01 5.08
C VAL A 225 1.04 6.97 4.08
N ASP A 226 0.14 7.43 3.22
CA ASP A 226 -0.35 6.77 2.00
C ASP A 226 0.58 7.16 0.85
N SER A 227 1.19 6.20 0.14
CA SER A 227 2.20 6.46 -0.90
C SER A 227 1.95 5.60 -2.16
N GLY A 228 2.29 6.14 -3.33
CA GLY A 228 2.16 5.47 -4.63
C GLY A 228 0.86 5.72 -5.40
N TYR A 229 0.25 4.68 -5.98
CA TYR A 229 -0.81 4.83 -6.99
C TYR A 229 -2.22 4.50 -6.49
N LYS A 230 -3.01 5.51 -6.09
CA LYS A 230 -4.42 5.38 -5.67
C LYS A 230 -5.29 4.52 -6.61
N ALA A 231 -5.06 4.61 -7.92
CA ALA A 231 -5.64 3.74 -8.94
C ALA A 231 -4.53 3.26 -9.90
N VAL A 232 -4.70 2.09 -10.53
CA VAL A 232 -3.75 1.60 -11.54
C VAL A 232 -3.76 2.59 -12.72
N PRO A 233 -2.60 3.03 -13.24
CA PRO A 233 -2.58 3.89 -14.41
C PRO A 233 -3.17 3.15 -15.64
N PRO A 234 -4.07 3.74 -16.43
CA PRO A 234 -4.74 3.05 -17.55
C PRO A 234 -3.78 2.47 -18.61
N GLN A 235 -2.56 3.01 -18.71
CA GLN A 235 -1.51 2.48 -19.58
C GLN A 235 -0.99 1.11 -19.10
N ILE A 236 -0.93 0.90 -17.79
CA ILE A 236 -0.50 -0.36 -17.16
C ILE A 236 -1.63 -1.40 -17.23
N GLU A 237 -2.89 -0.99 -17.06
CA GLU A 237 -4.06 -1.86 -17.31
C GLU A 237 -4.05 -2.39 -18.76
N LEU A 238 -3.83 -1.50 -19.74
CA LEU A 238 -3.73 -1.86 -21.15
C LEU A 238 -2.52 -2.75 -21.46
N ALA A 239 -1.34 -2.44 -20.91
CA ALA A 239 -0.14 -3.25 -21.09
C ALA A 239 -0.30 -4.66 -20.49
N THR A 240 -0.90 -4.76 -19.30
CA THR A 240 -1.20 -6.03 -18.64
C THR A 240 -2.18 -6.86 -19.47
N LYS A 241 -3.23 -6.23 -20.02
CA LYS A 241 -4.16 -6.91 -20.92
C LYS A 241 -3.47 -7.50 -22.15
N LEU A 242 -2.61 -6.73 -22.82
CA LEU A 242 -1.86 -7.20 -23.99
C LEU A 242 -0.90 -8.35 -23.63
N LEU A 243 -0.25 -8.30 -22.46
CA LEU A 243 0.60 -9.39 -21.96
C LEU A 243 -0.21 -10.67 -21.67
N ILE A 244 -1.39 -10.56 -21.06
CA ILE A 244 -2.29 -11.71 -20.83
C ILE A 244 -2.73 -12.33 -22.15
N GLU A 245 -3.09 -11.52 -23.15
CA GLU A 245 -3.45 -12.00 -24.49
C GLU A 245 -2.26 -12.72 -25.17
N ASP A 246 -1.04 -12.17 -25.10
CA ASP A 246 0.17 -12.79 -25.64
C ASP A 246 0.54 -14.12 -24.94
N ILE A 247 0.39 -14.18 -23.61
CA ILE A 247 0.62 -15.40 -22.82
C ILE A 247 -0.41 -16.46 -23.22
N LYS A 248 -1.70 -16.13 -23.23
CA LYS A 248 -2.79 -17.04 -23.63
C LYS A 248 -2.64 -17.57 -25.05
N CYS A 249 -2.19 -16.73 -25.99
CA CYS A 249 -1.95 -17.11 -27.38
C CYS A 249 -0.57 -17.77 -27.63
N GLY A 250 0.29 -17.92 -26.62
CA GLY A 250 1.64 -18.48 -26.78
C GLY A 250 2.57 -17.64 -27.68
N LYS A 251 2.27 -16.35 -27.84
CA LYS A 251 2.98 -15.39 -28.72
C LYS A 251 4.16 -14.69 -28.02
N MET A 252 4.64 -15.24 -26.91
CA MET A 252 5.78 -14.70 -26.15
C MET A 252 7.09 -14.64 -26.95
N ASP A 253 7.29 -15.54 -27.92
CA ASP A 253 8.37 -15.40 -28.90
C ASP A 253 8.04 -14.26 -29.87
N TYR A 254 8.88 -13.21 -29.91
CA TYR A 254 8.76 -12.07 -30.84
C TYR A 254 8.56 -12.51 -32.31
N PHE A 255 9.16 -13.63 -32.69
CA PHE A 255 8.99 -14.26 -34.00
C PHE A 255 7.53 -14.69 -34.29
N LYS A 256 6.83 -15.28 -33.32
CA LYS A 256 5.45 -15.78 -33.46
C LYS A 256 4.39 -14.65 -33.42
N ARG A 257 4.76 -13.42 -33.04
CA ARG A 257 3.81 -12.29 -33.01
C ARG A 257 3.33 -11.87 -34.40
N TYR A 258 4.21 -11.91 -35.40
CA TYR A 258 3.92 -11.43 -36.76
C TYR A 258 3.96 -12.53 -37.84
N VAL A 259 4.56 -13.69 -37.55
CA VAL A 259 4.73 -14.80 -38.49
C VAL A 259 3.56 -15.79 -38.36
N THR A 260 2.55 -15.69 -39.22
CA THR A 260 1.43 -16.66 -39.31
C THR A 260 1.80 -18.04 -39.86
N ALA A 261 2.92 -18.17 -40.59
CA ALA A 261 3.51 -19.45 -41.00
C ALA A 261 5.01 -19.25 -41.36
N TYR A 262 5.85 -20.30 -41.46
CA TYR A 262 7.27 -20.19 -41.88
C TYR A 262 7.69 -21.03 -43.13
N ASN A 263 8.32 -20.39 -44.16
CA ASN A 263 8.71 -20.91 -45.51
C ASN A 263 10.21 -21.02 -45.62
N THR A 264 10.63 -22.08 -46.30
CA THR A 264 11.83 -22.12 -47.14
C THR A 264 11.47 -22.94 -48.38
N ASP A 265 12.43 -23.43 -49.16
CA ASP A 265 12.16 -24.37 -50.26
C ASP A 265 11.61 -25.74 -49.77
N GLN A 266 11.58 -25.96 -48.44
CA GLN A 266 10.99 -27.12 -47.77
C GLN A 266 9.77 -26.80 -46.87
N PHE A 267 9.35 -25.53 -46.69
CA PHE A 267 8.30 -25.12 -45.71
C PHE A 267 7.41 -23.95 -46.23
N ARG A 268 6.30 -23.51 -45.54
CA ARG A 268 5.31 -22.38 -45.75
C ARG A 268 5.35 -21.00 -44.99
N ILE A 269 5.78 -19.81 -45.49
CA ILE A 269 5.76 -18.47 -44.80
C ILE A 269 4.38 -17.89 -45.03
N GLN A 270 3.87 -17.24 -43.99
CA GLN A 270 2.96 -16.13 -44.14
C GLN A 270 3.20 -15.16 -42.96
N PHE A 271 3.06 -13.85 -43.17
CA PHE A 271 2.95 -12.88 -42.07
C PHE A 271 1.48 -12.49 -41.90
N ASP A 272 1.07 -12.16 -40.68
CA ASP A 272 -0.30 -11.66 -40.44
C ASP A 272 -0.50 -10.31 -41.14
N LYS A 273 -1.76 -9.98 -41.44
CA LYS A 273 -2.11 -8.90 -42.37
C LYS A 273 -2.46 -7.57 -41.71
#